data_AF-A0A5E9AJK4-F1
#
_entry.id   AF-A0A5E9AJK4-F1
#
_cell.length_a   1.000
_cell.length_b   1.000
_cell.length_c   1.000
_cell.angle_alpha   90.00
_cell.angle_beta   90.00
_cell.angle_gamma   90.00
#
_symmetry.space_group_name_H-M   'P 1'
#
loop_
_entity.id
_entity.type
_entity.pdbx_description
1 polymer ?
#
loop_
_entity_poly.entity_id
_entity_poly.type
_entity_poly.pdbx_seq_one_letter_code
_entity_poly.pdbx_strand_id
1 'polypeptide(L)'
;MAKIIDKLAGVFDRQRRAAREIADAIEVPRVEIMALREKRREIESAPISPAERQARIAKSLAEAEAEARALFEPAALVTPPNSAAVTDPRLSEVFTAKPLGMMLLLGFREDIIEALTASADKEVAGLGRAYSTEERAEELARIDAGIRDAERDEERLCRAAEEAGIKVARRVDASMEFILAEDL
;
A
#
# COMPACT_ATOMS: atom_id res chain seq x y z
N MET A 1 46.28 -37.93 29.41
CA MET A 1 46.00 -37.01 28.28
C MET A 1 44.66 -37.27 27.59
N ALA A 2 44.27 -38.51 27.28
CA ALA A 2 42.98 -38.83 26.62
C ALA A 2 41.73 -38.21 27.32
N LYS A 3 41.62 -38.32 28.65
CA LYS A 3 40.48 -37.77 29.43
C LYS A 3 40.33 -36.24 29.38
N ILE A 4 41.40 -35.49 29.07
CA ILE A 4 41.32 -34.02 28.95
C ILE A 4 40.81 -33.64 27.56
N ILE A 5 41.26 -34.36 26.53
CA ILE A 5 40.79 -34.19 25.14
C ILE A 5 39.30 -34.53 25.03
N ASP A 6 38.84 -35.62 25.65
CA ASP A 6 37.41 -36.00 25.67
C ASP A 6 36.53 -34.96 26.39
N LYS A 7 37.03 -34.38 27.49
CA LYS A 7 36.32 -33.30 28.20
C LYS A 7 36.25 -32.02 27.37
N LEU A 8 37.33 -31.67 26.67
CA LEU A 8 37.36 -30.51 25.78
C LEU A 8 36.42 -30.72 24.58
N ALA A 9 36.43 -31.89 23.96
CA ALA A 9 35.50 -32.24 22.89
C ALA A 9 34.03 -32.10 23.34
N GLY A 10 33.69 -32.61 24.52
CA GLY A 10 32.35 -32.45 25.09
C GLY A 10 31.95 -31.02 25.48
N VAL A 11 32.91 -30.11 25.67
CA VAL A 11 32.64 -28.66 25.87
C VAL A 11 32.41 -27.98 24.51
N PHE A 12 33.23 -28.30 23.50
CA PHE A 12 33.04 -27.77 22.15
C PHE A 12 31.72 -28.21 21.51
N ASP A 13 31.29 -29.45 21.72
CA ASP A 13 30.00 -29.92 21.20
C ASP A 13 28.82 -29.24 21.88
N ARG A 14 28.92 -28.93 23.18
CA ARG A 14 27.91 -28.14 23.90
C ARG A 14 27.87 -26.70 23.41
N GLN A 15 29.02 -26.06 23.19
CA GLN A 15 29.08 -24.73 22.59
C GLN A 15 28.50 -24.70 21.17
N ARG A 16 28.78 -25.71 20.34
CA ARG A 16 28.22 -25.81 18.99
C ARG A 16 26.70 -25.97 19.01
N ARG A 17 26.15 -26.75 19.94
CA ARG A 17 24.69 -26.88 20.10
C ARG A 17 24.06 -25.56 20.55
N ALA A 18 24.61 -24.92 21.57
CA ALA A 18 24.14 -23.61 22.03
C ALA A 18 24.19 -22.55 20.92
N ALA A 19 25.28 -22.51 20.13
CA ALA A 19 25.39 -21.58 19.02
C ALA A 19 24.35 -21.84 17.92
N ARG A 20 23.98 -23.10 17.67
CA ARG A 20 22.89 -23.44 16.74
C ARG A 20 21.53 -23.04 17.29
N GLU A 21 21.25 -23.33 18.55
CA GLU A 21 20.00 -22.95 19.20
C GLU A 21 19.78 -21.42 19.18
N ILE A 22 20.85 -20.64 19.40
CA ILE A 22 20.82 -19.19 19.30
C ILE A 22 20.60 -18.72 17.86
N ALA A 23 21.28 -19.35 16.88
CA ALA A 23 21.07 -19.02 15.47
C ALA A 23 19.62 -19.31 15.05
N ASP A 24 19.08 -20.46 15.43
CA ASP A 24 17.69 -20.84 15.17
C ASP A 24 16.72 -19.86 15.85
N ALA A 25 17.02 -19.41 17.08
CA ALA A 25 16.21 -18.43 17.78
C ALA A 25 16.21 -17.06 17.09
N ILE A 26 17.33 -16.62 16.50
CA ILE A 26 17.43 -15.36 15.73
C ILE A 26 16.70 -15.47 14.40
N GLU A 27 16.65 -16.65 13.78
CA GLU A 27 15.92 -16.84 12.52
C GLU A 27 14.40 -16.72 12.69
N VAL A 28 13.85 -17.02 13.87
CA VAL A 28 12.41 -16.86 14.15
C VAL A 28 11.91 -15.42 13.89
N PRO A 29 12.43 -14.36 14.55
CA PRO A 29 11.99 -12.99 14.28
C PRO A 29 12.31 -12.55 12.86
N ARG A 30 13.37 -13.08 12.23
CA ARG A 30 13.68 -12.75 10.82
C ARG A 30 12.60 -13.23 9.86
N VAL A 31 12.17 -14.48 10.02
CA VAL A 31 11.07 -15.05 9.23
C VAL A 31 9.78 -14.27 9.48
N GLU A 32 9.51 -13.89 10.73
CA GLU A 32 8.35 -13.07 11.08
C GLU A 32 8.38 -11.69 10.41
N ILE A 33 9.51 -10.99 10.46
CA ILE A 33 9.67 -9.69 9.79
C ILE A 33 9.45 -9.81 8.28
N MET A 34 9.99 -10.87 7.65
CA MET A 34 9.76 -11.12 6.23
C MET A 34 8.28 -11.35 5.92
N ALA A 35 7.61 -12.19 6.70
CA ALA A 35 6.19 -12.48 6.53
C ALA A 35 5.31 -11.22 6.73
N LEU A 36 5.61 -10.42 7.76
CA LEU A 36 4.91 -9.17 8.03
C LEU A 36 5.12 -8.13 6.93
N ARG A 37 6.35 -8.02 6.39
CA ARG A 37 6.63 -7.12 5.26
C ARG A 37 5.91 -7.55 3.98
N GLU A 38 5.79 -8.84 3.73
CA GLU A 38 5.00 -9.33 2.59
C GLU A 38 3.52 -9.00 2.77
N LYS A 39 2.96 -9.28 3.96
CA LYS A 39 1.59 -8.91 4.30
C LYS A 39 1.34 -7.40 4.19
N ARG A 40 2.33 -6.58 4.58
CA ARG A 40 2.28 -5.12 4.41
C ARG A 40 2.09 -4.74 2.94
N ARG A 41 2.88 -5.33 2.03
CA ARG A 41 2.78 -5.11 0.58
C ARG A 41 1.43 -5.57 0.02
N GLU A 42 0.93 -6.72 0.49
CA GLU A 42 -0.40 -7.20 0.12
C GLU A 42 -1.48 -6.16 0.45
N ILE A 43 -1.46 -5.57 1.65
CA ILE A 43 -2.44 -4.55 2.06
C ILE A 43 -2.25 -3.22 1.32
N GLU A 44 -1.01 -2.81 1.05
CA GLU A 44 -0.73 -1.60 0.28
C GLU A 44 -1.27 -1.69 -1.16
N SER A 45 -1.10 -2.86 -1.79
CA SER A 45 -1.57 -3.14 -3.14
C SER A 45 -3.06 -3.54 -3.21
N ALA A 46 -3.71 -3.76 -2.07
CA ALA A 46 -5.09 -4.22 -2.02
C ALA A 46 -6.05 -3.19 -2.64
N PRO A 47 -7.16 -3.65 -3.26
CA PRO A 47 -8.19 -2.78 -3.79
C PRO A 47 -8.76 -1.82 -2.75
N ILE A 48 -9.17 -0.63 -3.20
CA ILE A 48 -9.96 0.30 -2.37
C ILE A 48 -11.41 -0.15 -2.28
N SER A 49 -12.10 0.24 -1.20
CA SER A 49 -13.50 -0.11 -0.95
C SER A 49 -14.44 0.34 -2.08
N PRO A 50 -15.58 -0.35 -2.30
CA PRO A 50 -16.59 0.07 -3.28
C PRO A 50 -17.10 1.50 -3.05
N ALA A 51 -17.32 1.88 -1.79
CA ALA A 51 -17.76 3.23 -1.43
C ALA A 51 -16.74 4.29 -1.84
N GLU A 52 -15.45 4.02 -1.61
CA GLU A 52 -14.38 4.93 -2.04
C GLU A 52 -14.28 5.01 -3.56
N ARG A 53 -14.45 3.90 -4.28
CA ARG A 53 -14.50 3.91 -5.76
C ARG A 53 -15.65 4.79 -6.26
N GLN A 54 -16.84 4.61 -5.72
CA GLN A 54 -18.01 5.42 -6.07
C GLN A 54 -17.78 6.91 -5.78
N ALA A 55 -17.18 7.24 -4.63
CA ALA A 55 -16.84 8.61 -4.29
C ALA A 55 -15.81 9.22 -5.28
N ARG A 56 -14.78 8.46 -5.67
CA ARG A 56 -13.78 8.89 -6.66
C ARG A 56 -14.40 9.09 -8.05
N ILE A 57 -15.28 8.18 -8.48
CA ILE A 57 -16.04 8.32 -9.74
C ILE A 57 -16.90 9.59 -9.69
N ALA A 58 -17.72 9.75 -8.65
CA ALA A 58 -18.59 10.90 -8.49
C ALA A 58 -17.82 12.24 -8.50
N LYS A 59 -16.70 12.31 -7.78
CA LYS A 59 -15.82 13.48 -7.76
C LYS A 59 -15.25 13.78 -9.14
N SER A 60 -14.71 12.78 -9.83
CA SER A 60 -14.12 12.95 -11.17
C SER A 60 -15.14 13.43 -12.19
N LEU A 61 -16.37 12.89 -12.13
CA LEU A 61 -17.46 13.34 -13.00
C LEU A 61 -17.92 14.76 -12.67
N ALA A 62 -17.98 15.13 -11.38
CA ALA A 62 -18.32 16.50 -10.98
C ALA A 62 -17.27 17.52 -11.47
N GLU A 63 -15.98 17.20 -11.36
CA GLU A 63 -14.88 18.02 -11.88
C GLU A 63 -14.96 18.16 -13.40
N ALA A 64 -15.16 17.05 -14.13
CA ALA A 64 -15.32 17.08 -15.58
C ALA A 64 -16.53 17.90 -16.05
N GLU A 65 -17.68 17.77 -15.36
CA GLU A 65 -18.87 18.57 -15.68
C GLU A 65 -18.63 20.06 -15.41
N ALA A 66 -17.99 20.42 -14.30
CA ALA A 66 -17.69 21.81 -13.97
C ALA A 66 -16.78 22.47 -15.02
N GLU A 67 -15.75 21.75 -15.49
CA GLU A 67 -14.86 22.22 -16.55
C GLU A 67 -15.59 22.43 -17.88
N ALA A 68 -16.46 21.50 -18.28
CA ALA A 68 -17.24 21.65 -19.51
C ALA A 68 -18.27 22.77 -19.39
N ARG A 69 -18.91 22.92 -18.21
CA ARG A 69 -19.90 23.98 -17.96
C ARG A 69 -19.30 25.37 -18.05
N ALA A 70 -18.05 25.54 -17.65
CA ALA A 70 -17.34 26.82 -17.77
C ALA A 70 -17.16 27.27 -19.24
N LEU A 71 -17.23 26.34 -20.18
CA LEU A 71 -17.02 26.60 -21.61
C LEU A 71 -18.32 26.48 -22.43
N PHE A 72 -19.36 25.87 -21.87
CA PHE A 72 -20.65 25.67 -22.51
C PHE A 72 -21.54 26.90 -22.34
N GLU A 73 -21.97 27.51 -23.45
CA GLU A 73 -22.89 28.66 -23.46
C GLU A 73 -24.26 28.28 -24.04
N PRO A 74 -25.29 27.99 -23.21
CA PRO A 74 -26.60 27.55 -23.68
C PRO A 74 -27.40 28.64 -24.41
N ALA A 75 -26.92 29.89 -24.42
CA ALA A 75 -27.59 31.03 -25.05
C ALA A 75 -27.82 30.82 -26.56
N ALA A 76 -26.98 30.00 -27.21
CA ALA A 76 -27.15 29.60 -28.60
C ALA A 76 -28.44 28.78 -28.85
N LEU A 77 -28.99 28.10 -27.84
CA LEU A 77 -30.20 27.27 -27.96
C LEU A 77 -31.51 28.08 -27.92
N VAL A 78 -31.46 29.32 -27.42
CA VAL A 78 -32.63 30.19 -27.24
C VAL A 78 -32.58 31.44 -28.10
N THR A 79 -31.51 31.62 -28.89
CA THR A 79 -31.35 32.78 -29.78
C THR A 79 -31.84 32.46 -31.20
N PRO A 80 -32.48 33.42 -31.90
CA PRO A 80 -33.03 33.18 -33.24
C PRO A 80 -31.92 32.92 -34.28
N PRO A 81 -32.17 32.09 -35.32
CA PRO A 81 -31.26 31.92 -36.47
C PRO A 81 -30.72 33.27 -36.98
N ASN A 82 -29.41 33.38 -37.20
CA ASN A 82 -28.71 34.59 -37.68
C ASN A 82 -28.57 35.78 -36.71
N SER A 83 -28.86 35.62 -35.42
CA SER A 83 -28.28 36.55 -34.44
C SER A 83 -26.76 36.33 -34.40
N ALA A 84 -25.97 37.39 -34.18
CA ALA A 84 -24.50 37.31 -34.12
C ALA A 84 -23.96 36.33 -33.06
N ALA A 85 -24.84 35.74 -32.24
CA ALA A 85 -24.55 34.75 -31.20
C ALA A 85 -24.91 33.29 -31.56
N VAL A 86 -25.32 32.97 -32.80
CA VAL A 86 -26.17 31.78 -33.09
C VAL A 86 -25.49 30.58 -33.74
N THR A 87 -24.23 30.65 -34.07
CA THR A 87 -23.49 29.40 -34.29
C THR A 87 -22.55 29.31 -33.12
N ASP A 88 -22.69 28.27 -32.31
CA ASP A 88 -21.74 28.00 -31.25
C ASP A 88 -20.69 26.98 -31.77
N PRO A 89 -19.61 27.42 -32.45
CA PRO A 89 -18.40 26.61 -32.58
C PRO A 89 -17.96 26.03 -31.22
N ARG A 90 -18.31 26.70 -30.11
CA ARG A 90 -17.92 26.26 -28.77
C ARG A 90 -18.57 24.94 -28.40
N LEU A 91 -19.77 24.59 -28.86
CA LEU A 91 -20.31 23.26 -28.56
C LEU A 91 -19.41 22.15 -29.12
N SER A 92 -19.04 22.24 -30.40
CA SER A 92 -18.13 21.28 -31.03
C SER A 92 -16.71 21.36 -30.45
N GLU A 93 -16.22 22.55 -30.12
CA GLU A 93 -14.90 22.75 -29.53
C GLU A 93 -14.84 22.22 -28.09
N VAL A 94 -15.88 22.43 -27.28
CA VAL A 94 -16.01 21.91 -25.91
C VAL A 94 -16.20 20.40 -25.92
N PHE A 95 -16.98 19.86 -26.87
CA PHE A 95 -17.08 18.42 -27.05
C PHE A 95 -15.72 17.81 -27.42
N THR A 96 -14.93 18.49 -28.26
CA THR A 96 -13.58 18.03 -28.64
C THR A 96 -12.58 18.17 -27.48
N ALA A 97 -12.62 19.26 -26.73
CA ALA A 97 -11.67 19.55 -25.66
C ALA A 97 -11.99 18.83 -24.34
N LYS A 98 -13.28 18.62 -24.04
CA LYS A 98 -13.81 18.09 -22.77
C LYS A 98 -14.97 17.11 -23.03
N PRO A 99 -14.73 16.00 -23.76
CA PRO A 99 -15.79 15.09 -24.19
C PRO A 99 -16.59 14.50 -23.03
N LEU A 100 -15.90 14.06 -21.96
CA LEU A 100 -16.56 13.49 -20.77
C LEU A 100 -17.49 14.51 -20.11
N GLY A 101 -17.00 15.73 -19.84
CA GLY A 101 -17.81 16.78 -19.24
C GLY A 101 -18.99 17.19 -20.11
N MET A 102 -18.82 17.24 -21.43
CA MET A 102 -19.89 17.57 -22.35
C MET A 102 -20.96 16.46 -22.40
N MET A 103 -20.58 15.19 -22.38
CA MET A 103 -21.54 14.08 -22.26
C MET A 103 -22.35 14.16 -20.95
N LEU A 104 -21.73 14.58 -19.85
CA LEU A 104 -22.44 14.79 -18.58
C LEU A 104 -23.47 15.92 -18.67
N LEU A 105 -23.13 17.05 -19.31
CA LEU A 105 -24.06 18.15 -19.55
C LEU A 105 -25.23 17.77 -20.45
N LEU A 106 -25.03 16.82 -21.36
CA LEU A 106 -26.07 16.28 -22.25
C LEU A 106 -26.96 15.22 -21.58
N GLY A 107 -26.75 14.92 -20.30
CA GLY A 107 -27.61 14.03 -19.52
C GLY A 107 -27.18 12.57 -19.44
N PHE A 108 -26.00 12.20 -19.95
CA PHE A 108 -25.49 10.82 -19.91
C PHE A 108 -24.86 10.42 -18.56
N ARG A 109 -25.15 11.15 -17.48
CA ARG A 109 -24.50 10.95 -16.17
C ARG A 109 -24.71 9.54 -15.62
N GLU A 110 -25.95 9.04 -15.64
CA GLU A 110 -26.27 7.73 -15.07
C GLU A 110 -25.62 6.60 -15.87
N ASP A 111 -25.70 6.64 -17.20
CA ASP A 111 -25.07 5.64 -18.09
C ASP A 111 -23.55 5.58 -17.89
N ILE A 112 -22.91 6.75 -17.71
CA ILE A 112 -21.47 6.84 -17.46
C ILE A 112 -21.12 6.30 -16.06
N ILE A 113 -21.90 6.61 -15.03
CA ILE A 113 -21.70 6.07 -13.68
C ILE A 113 -21.80 4.54 -13.71
N GLU A 114 -22.82 4.00 -14.36
CA GLU A 114 -23.01 2.55 -14.50
C GLU A 114 -21.81 1.91 -15.22
N ALA A 115 -21.41 2.45 -16.36
CA ALA A 115 -20.29 1.92 -17.14
C ALA A 115 -18.96 1.98 -16.38
N LEU A 116 -18.67 3.09 -15.70
CA LEU A 116 -17.45 3.24 -14.90
C LEU A 116 -17.45 2.33 -13.68
N THR A 117 -18.59 2.17 -13.02
CA THR A 117 -18.73 1.26 -11.86
C THR A 117 -18.51 -0.18 -12.31
N ALA A 118 -19.17 -0.61 -13.40
CA ALA A 118 -19.00 -1.96 -13.96
C ALA A 118 -17.56 -2.22 -14.41
N SER A 119 -16.88 -1.22 -15.00
CA SER A 119 -15.47 -1.33 -15.36
C SER A 119 -14.57 -1.45 -14.12
N ALA A 120 -14.79 -0.61 -13.11
CA ALA A 120 -14.01 -0.63 -11.88
C ALA A 120 -14.18 -1.96 -11.12
N ASP A 121 -15.39 -2.50 -11.09
CA ASP A 121 -15.68 -3.79 -10.45
C ASP A 121 -15.01 -4.96 -11.17
N LYS A 122 -14.88 -4.91 -12.50
CA LYS A 122 -14.11 -5.90 -13.27
C LYS A 122 -12.61 -5.82 -12.99
N GLU A 123 -12.05 -4.61 -12.90
CA GLU A 123 -10.62 -4.41 -12.63
C GLU A 123 -10.21 -4.93 -11.25
N VAL A 124 -11.09 -4.80 -10.24
CA VAL A 124 -10.81 -5.31 -8.89
C VAL A 124 -11.20 -6.78 -8.71
N ALA A 125 -11.89 -7.38 -9.68
CA ALA A 125 -12.33 -8.77 -9.59
C ALA A 125 -11.11 -9.69 -9.51
N GLY A 126 -11.01 -10.45 -8.41
CA GLY A 126 -9.91 -11.39 -8.17
C GLY A 126 -8.66 -10.78 -7.51
N LEU A 127 -8.63 -9.47 -7.24
CA LEU A 127 -7.52 -8.81 -6.52
C LEU A 127 -7.60 -8.95 -4.99
N GLY A 128 -8.46 -9.84 -4.48
CA GLY A 128 -8.59 -10.13 -3.06
C GLY A 128 -9.50 -9.15 -2.30
N ARG A 129 -9.25 -8.99 -0.99
CA ARG A 129 -10.07 -8.16 -0.10
C ARG A 129 -9.85 -6.68 -0.39
N ALA A 130 -10.95 -5.93 -0.51
CA ALA A 130 -10.90 -4.48 -0.52
C ALA A 130 -10.87 -3.90 0.90
N TYR A 131 -10.14 -2.79 1.07
CA TYR A 131 -10.03 -2.07 2.34
C TYR A 131 -10.59 -0.66 2.22
N SER A 132 -11.27 -0.17 3.26
CA SER A 132 -11.48 1.27 3.42
C SER A 132 -10.16 2.00 3.69
N THR A 133 -10.17 3.33 3.60
CA THR A 133 -8.98 4.13 3.93
C THR A 133 -8.59 3.95 5.41
N GLU A 134 -9.58 3.96 6.31
CA GLU A 134 -9.38 3.78 7.75
C GLU A 134 -8.91 2.36 8.07
N GLU A 135 -9.59 1.33 7.55
CA GLU A 135 -9.21 -0.07 7.77
C GLU A 135 -7.80 -0.35 7.28
N ARG A 136 -7.43 0.20 6.11
CA ARG A 136 -6.07 0.08 5.56
C ARG A 136 -5.04 0.71 6.50
N ALA A 137 -5.31 1.91 6.99
CA ALA A 137 -4.40 2.62 7.89
C ALA A 137 -4.21 1.87 9.22
N GLU A 138 -5.30 1.37 9.82
CA GLU A 138 -5.26 0.59 11.05
C GLU A 138 -4.47 -0.71 10.88
N GLU A 139 -4.72 -1.42 9.79
CA GLU A 139 -4.05 -2.68 9.47
C GLU A 139 -2.56 -2.49 9.21
N LEU A 140 -2.19 -1.46 8.46
CA LEU A 140 -0.79 -1.10 8.23
C LEU A 140 -0.10 -0.71 9.52
N ALA A 141 -0.73 0.12 10.37
CA ALA A 141 -0.17 0.52 11.66
C ALA A 141 0.07 -0.69 12.58
N ARG A 142 -0.87 -1.65 12.59
CA ARG A 142 -0.71 -2.90 13.34
C ARG A 142 0.45 -3.74 12.82
N ILE A 143 0.61 -3.85 11.50
CA ILE A 143 1.71 -4.60 10.89
C ILE A 143 3.04 -3.90 11.16
N ASP A 144 3.10 -2.57 11.03
CA ASP A 144 4.30 -1.78 11.30
C ASP A 144 4.74 -1.91 12.76
N ALA A 145 3.79 -1.93 13.71
CA ALA A 145 4.07 -2.23 15.11
C ALA A 145 4.64 -3.65 15.30
N GLY A 146 4.06 -4.65 14.63
CA GLY A 146 4.58 -6.02 14.67
C GLY A 146 5.98 -6.16 14.08
N ILE A 147 6.27 -5.48 12.96
CA ILE A 147 7.62 -5.45 12.36
C ILE A 147 8.60 -4.86 13.36
N ARG A 148 8.22 -3.75 13.98
CA ARG A 148 9.05 -3.04 14.96
C ARG A 148 9.34 -3.90 16.19
N ASP A 149 8.35 -4.62 16.71
CA ASP A 149 8.53 -5.53 17.85
C ASP A 149 9.46 -6.70 17.49
N ALA A 150 9.25 -7.34 16.33
CA ALA A 150 10.10 -8.43 15.87
C ALA A 150 11.54 -7.96 15.58
N GLU A 151 11.73 -6.74 15.06
CA GLU A 151 13.06 -6.14 14.86
C GLU A 151 13.78 -5.85 16.18
N ARG A 152 13.04 -5.42 17.21
CA ARG A 152 13.57 -5.24 18.57
C ARG A 152 14.02 -6.58 19.17
N ASP A 153 13.21 -7.62 19.01
CA ASP A 153 13.50 -8.96 19.54
C ASP A 153 14.67 -9.62 18.79
N GLU A 154 14.78 -9.44 17.46
CA GLU A 154 15.96 -9.84 16.69
C GLU A 154 17.22 -9.21 17.28
N GLU A 155 17.24 -7.91 17.49
CA GLU A 155 18.44 -7.21 17.98
C GLU A 155 18.77 -7.61 19.43
N ARG A 156 17.77 -7.81 20.31
CA ARG A 156 17.99 -8.35 21.66
C ARG A 156 18.67 -9.71 21.64
N LEU A 157 18.22 -10.62 20.78
CA LEU A 157 18.84 -11.93 20.62
C LEU A 157 20.25 -11.81 20.03
N CYS A 158 20.47 -10.90 19.09
CA CYS A 158 21.80 -10.63 18.53
C CYS A 158 22.77 -10.13 19.62
N ARG A 159 22.38 -9.18 20.46
CA ARG A 159 23.21 -8.67 21.56
C ARG A 159 23.53 -9.76 22.58
N ALA A 160 22.52 -10.54 23.00
CA ALA A 160 22.72 -11.65 23.92
C ALA A 160 23.68 -12.72 23.36
N ALA A 161 23.60 -12.99 22.05
CA ALA A 161 24.53 -13.90 21.38
C ALA A 161 25.98 -13.35 21.39
N GLU A 162 26.14 -12.05 21.15
CA GLU A 162 27.45 -11.41 21.16
C GLU A 162 28.08 -11.32 22.55
N GLU A 163 27.28 -11.05 23.58
CA GLU A 163 27.72 -11.12 24.98
C GLU A 163 28.19 -12.53 25.35
N ALA A 164 27.58 -13.56 24.76
CA ALA A 164 28.02 -14.95 24.87
C ALA A 164 29.27 -15.28 24.00
N GLY A 165 29.82 -14.31 23.29
CA GLY A 165 31.00 -14.46 22.42
C GLY A 165 30.72 -15.06 21.04
N ILE A 166 29.45 -15.14 20.63
CA ILE A 166 29.04 -15.64 19.32
C ILE A 166 28.91 -14.46 18.37
N LYS A 167 29.68 -14.48 17.27
CA LYS A 167 29.59 -13.45 16.25
C LYS A 167 28.31 -13.63 15.43
N VAL A 168 27.43 -12.63 15.45
CA VAL A 168 26.20 -12.62 14.66
C VAL A 168 26.28 -11.54 13.58
N ALA A 169 25.97 -11.91 12.33
CA ALA A 169 25.80 -10.96 11.26
C ALA A 169 24.38 -10.35 11.33
N ARG A 170 24.30 -9.02 11.44
CA ARG A 170 23.03 -8.29 11.27
C ARG A 170 22.60 -8.37 9.80
N ARG A 171 21.30 -8.24 9.58
CA ARG A 171 20.74 -8.06 8.23
C ARG A 171 21.14 -6.68 7.69
N VAL A 172 21.17 -6.57 6.36
CA VAL A 172 21.55 -5.32 5.66
C VAL A 172 20.54 -4.21 5.89
N ASP A 173 19.29 -4.58 6.11
CA ASP A 173 18.12 -3.73 6.29
C ASP A 173 17.61 -3.72 7.75
N ALA A 174 18.49 -4.08 8.69
CA ALA A 174 18.17 -4.04 10.11
C ALA A 174 17.95 -2.58 10.58
N SER A 175 16.98 -2.39 11.47
CA SER A 175 16.62 -1.06 11.95
C SER A 175 17.76 -0.42 12.74
N MET A 176 18.24 0.73 12.26
CA MET A 176 19.28 1.51 12.93
C MET A 176 18.85 1.97 14.33
N GLU A 177 17.55 2.16 14.54
CA GLU A 177 17.00 2.56 15.83
C GLU A 177 17.39 1.57 16.94
N PHE A 178 17.20 0.28 16.69
CA PHE A 178 17.51 -0.75 17.68
C PHE A 178 19.00 -1.07 17.75
N ILE A 179 19.71 -1.00 16.62
CA ILE A 179 21.16 -1.23 16.62
C ILE A 179 21.88 -0.18 17.46
N LEU A 180 21.46 1.08 17.37
CA LEU A 180 22.11 2.22 18.04
C LEU A 180 21.55 2.52 19.44
N ALA A 181 20.46 1.87 19.85
CA ALA A 181 19.86 2.10 21.17
C ALA A 181 20.82 1.66 22.29
N GLU A 182 21.05 2.52 23.30
CA GLU A 182 21.88 2.15 24.46
C GLU A 182 21.23 1.00 25.24
N ASP A 183 19.91 1.06 25.44
CA ASP A 183 19.10 0.02 26.08
C ASP A 183 17.94 -0.43 25.19
N LEU A 184 17.65 -1.74 25.17
CA LEU A 184 16.59 -2.36 24.35
C LEU A 184 15.43 -2.95 25.15
#